data_AF-A0A1C5VVG8-F1
#
_entry.id   AF-A0A1C5VVG8-F1
#
_cell.length_a   1.000
_cell.length_b   1.000
_cell.length_c   1.000
_cell.angle_alpha   90.00
_cell.angle_beta   90.00
_cell.angle_gamma   90.00
#
_symmetry.space_group_name_H-M   'P 1'
#
loop_
_entity.id
_entity.type
_entity.pdbx_description
1 polymer ?
#
loop_
_entity_poly.entity_id
_entity_poly.type
_entity_poly.pdbx_seq_one_letter_code
_entity_poly.pdbx_strand_id
1 'polypeptide(L)'
;MQIGKMEDSGYGTEDFQLVADCLKEYMESFQDRNPNFYVFNAVLHMDEATPHLHIDYIPVGHYKRGQDTQNGIAQALKEMSFGEGKQAIARWRAAEVEVLNKNCLEHGIKPLAPEKARGTLEVEEYKEQRRQADELAEQNAQVKAELGEKREMLKAVKEKTAKLAEIDSIETGKTVFGGKVTVSQEDWQNITDLAKKEVASQKQTKKLRKERDEAVRERDELKAKLSAVSSELATYKKAEEQKGLFTREKLKKEAKRISREDELSRELRKAKAFISACGLSSDFQQYKYNSTTRKNVLE
;
A
#
# COMPACT_ATOMS: atom_id res chain seq x y z
N MET A 1 9.87 -1.83 15.60
CA MET A 1 10.83 -0.97 14.88
C MET A 1 11.61 -1.85 13.94
N GLN A 2 11.83 -1.42 12.69
CA GLN A 2 12.53 -2.18 11.67
C GLN A 2 13.48 -1.24 10.90
N ILE A 3 14.64 -1.75 10.51
CA ILE A 3 15.57 -1.07 9.60
C ILE A 3 15.54 -1.86 8.29
N GLY A 4 15.43 -1.16 7.15
CA GLY A 4 15.42 -1.79 5.82
C GLY A 4 14.15 -2.60 5.51
N LYS A 5 14.22 -3.33 4.40
CA LYS A 5 13.22 -4.24 3.83
C LYS A 5 13.79 -5.67 3.76
N MET A 6 13.02 -6.59 3.18
CA MET A 6 13.44 -7.99 3.06
C MET A 6 14.61 -8.13 2.07
N GLU A 7 14.64 -7.29 1.04
CA GLU A 7 15.57 -7.43 -0.08
C GLU A 7 17.00 -6.95 0.26
N ASP A 8 17.15 -6.04 1.23
CA ASP A 8 18.40 -5.43 1.68
C ASP A 8 18.86 -6.00 3.04
N SER A 9 17.95 -6.11 4.01
CA SER A 9 18.25 -6.46 5.41
C SER A 9 17.60 -7.75 5.91
N GLY A 10 16.98 -8.52 5.00
CA GLY A 10 16.25 -9.72 5.36
C GLY A 10 17.13 -10.91 5.72
N TYR A 11 16.49 -11.97 6.23
CA TYR A 11 17.18 -13.22 6.55
C TYR A 11 17.98 -13.74 5.34
N GLY A 12 19.28 -13.94 5.54
CA GLY A 12 20.22 -14.40 4.51
C GLY A 12 20.93 -13.29 3.73
N THR A 13 20.67 -12.01 4.01
CA THR A 13 21.48 -10.90 3.47
C THR A 13 22.72 -10.64 4.33
N GLU A 14 23.73 -9.99 3.74
CA GLU A 14 24.98 -9.64 4.44
C GLU A 14 24.74 -8.68 5.62
N ASP A 15 23.72 -7.81 5.50
CA ASP A 15 23.40 -6.78 6.48
C ASP A 15 22.50 -7.28 7.64
N PHE A 16 22.03 -8.53 7.59
CA PHE A 16 21.08 -9.10 8.57
C PHE A 16 21.58 -8.97 10.02
N GLN A 17 22.84 -9.34 10.27
CA GLN A 17 23.44 -9.27 11.60
C GLN A 17 23.76 -7.81 11.99
N LEU A 18 24.22 -7.01 11.04
CA LEU A 18 24.55 -5.60 11.25
C LEU A 18 23.33 -4.79 11.67
N VAL A 19 22.18 -5.02 11.02
CA VAL A 19 20.90 -4.41 11.37
C VAL A 19 20.45 -4.82 12.77
N ALA A 20 20.62 -6.09 13.13
CA ALA A 20 20.30 -6.58 14.47
C ALA A 20 21.15 -5.87 15.55
N ASP A 21 22.44 -5.67 15.30
CA ASP A 21 23.34 -5.01 16.23
C ASP A 21 23.02 -3.51 16.36
N CYS A 22 22.67 -2.84 15.25
CA CYS A 22 22.18 -1.46 15.27
C CYS A 22 20.88 -1.32 16.10
N LEU A 23 19.93 -2.26 15.98
CA LEU A 23 18.70 -2.28 16.78
C LEU A 23 18.96 -2.51 18.28
N LYS A 24 19.95 -3.34 18.62
CA LYS A 24 20.37 -3.54 20.02
C LYS A 24 20.95 -2.26 20.61
N GLU A 25 21.88 -1.62 19.90
CA GLU A 25 22.50 -0.36 20.35
C GLU A 25 21.46 0.75 20.52
N TYR A 26 20.49 0.82 19.59
CA TYR A 26 19.37 1.74 19.71
C TYR A 26 18.58 1.54 21.02
N MET A 27 18.37 0.28 21.42
CA MET A 27 17.64 -0.10 22.62
C MET A 27 18.43 0.16 23.91
N GLU A 28 19.75 -0.05 23.90
CA GLU A 28 20.63 0.14 25.07
C GLU A 28 20.49 1.54 25.68
N SER A 29 20.28 2.54 24.84
CA SER A 29 20.15 3.95 25.24
C SER A 29 18.69 4.45 25.23
N PHE A 30 17.71 3.58 24.90
CA PHE A 30 16.31 3.98 24.74
C PHE A 30 15.69 4.48 26.04
N GLN A 31 15.91 3.77 27.15
CA GLN A 31 15.32 4.09 28.45
C GLN A 31 15.82 5.43 28.99
N ASP A 32 17.10 5.76 28.76
CA ASP A 32 17.73 7.02 29.20
C ASP A 32 17.16 8.23 28.47
N ARG A 33 16.89 8.10 27.17
CA ARG A 33 16.24 9.14 26.36
C ARG A 33 14.76 9.29 26.67
N ASN A 34 14.13 8.22 27.15
CA ASN A 34 12.68 8.12 27.37
C ASN A 34 12.36 7.84 28.85
N PRO A 35 12.72 8.74 29.79
CA PRO A 35 12.62 8.48 31.23
C PRO A 35 11.18 8.27 31.72
N ASN A 36 10.18 8.78 30.99
CA ASN A 36 8.77 8.59 31.33
C ASN A 36 8.16 7.32 30.70
N PHE A 37 8.90 6.58 29.88
CA PHE A 37 8.43 5.31 29.31
C PHE A 37 9.09 4.17 30.06
N TYR A 38 8.35 3.55 30.97
CA TYR A 38 8.84 2.37 31.68
C TYR A 38 8.77 1.17 30.74
N VAL A 39 9.92 0.75 30.19
CA VAL A 39 10.00 -0.42 29.32
C VAL A 39 9.92 -1.68 30.17
N PHE A 40 8.92 -2.52 29.92
CA PHE A 40 8.77 -3.80 30.62
C PHE A 40 9.12 -5.01 29.75
N ASN A 41 9.19 -4.83 28.43
CA ASN A 41 9.57 -5.88 27.50
C ASN A 41 10.22 -5.27 26.25
N ALA A 42 11.30 -5.88 25.78
CA ALA A 42 11.94 -5.54 24.52
C ALA A 42 12.40 -6.84 23.85
N VAL A 43 11.88 -7.11 22.65
CA VAL A 43 12.09 -8.38 21.93
C VAL A 43 12.58 -8.10 20.53
N LEU A 44 13.77 -8.60 20.22
CA LEU A 44 14.35 -8.57 18.88
C LEU A 44 14.03 -9.89 18.18
N HIS A 45 13.20 -9.83 17.14
CA HIS A 45 12.92 -10.97 16.27
C HIS A 45 14.00 -11.09 15.21
N MET A 46 14.60 -12.27 15.14
CA MET A 46 15.61 -12.69 14.16
C MET A 46 15.15 -13.94 13.39
N ASP A 47 13.94 -14.40 13.65
CA ASP A 47 13.31 -15.62 13.10
C ASP A 47 12.24 -15.31 12.05
N GLU A 48 12.11 -14.03 11.68
CA GLU A 48 11.19 -13.54 10.66
C GLU A 48 11.93 -13.01 9.42
N ALA A 49 11.19 -12.51 8.42
CA ALA A 49 11.75 -12.07 7.15
C ALA A 49 12.78 -10.94 7.29
N THR A 50 12.60 -10.03 8.26
CA THR A 50 13.47 -8.89 8.54
C THR A 50 13.65 -8.72 10.05
N PRO A 51 14.88 -8.48 10.54
CA PRO A 51 15.09 -8.17 11.95
C PRO A 51 14.25 -6.98 12.40
N HIS A 52 13.52 -7.14 13.49
CA HIS A 52 12.74 -6.05 14.04
C HIS A 52 12.58 -6.16 15.55
N LEU A 53 12.53 -5.00 16.20
CA LEU A 53 12.48 -4.84 17.65
C LEU A 53 11.08 -4.39 18.08
N HIS A 54 10.41 -5.18 18.92
CA HIS A 54 9.24 -4.72 19.69
C HIS A 54 9.70 -4.15 21.01
N ILE A 55 9.11 -3.01 21.40
CA ILE A 55 9.39 -2.34 22.67
C ILE A 55 8.03 -2.06 23.31
N ASP A 56 7.74 -2.77 24.38
CA ASP A 56 6.52 -2.56 25.16
C ASP A 56 6.84 -1.74 26.41
N TYR A 57 6.13 -0.62 26.55
CA TYR A 57 6.35 0.32 27.63
C TYR A 57 5.05 0.85 28.22
N ILE A 58 5.12 1.25 29.48
CA ILE A 58 4.06 1.96 30.19
C ILE A 58 4.44 3.44 30.20
N PRO A 59 3.66 4.33 29.55
CA PRO A 59 3.94 5.75 29.60
C PRO A 59 3.45 6.36 30.91
N VAL A 60 4.39 6.79 31.75
CA VAL A 60 4.15 7.34 33.08
C VAL A 60 4.01 8.86 32.99
N GLY A 61 2.85 9.38 33.38
CA GLY A 61 2.58 10.81 33.48
C GLY A 61 2.18 11.22 34.89
N HIS A 62 2.59 12.43 35.30
CA HIS A 62 2.31 12.98 36.63
C HIS A 62 1.24 14.07 36.56
N TYR A 63 0.17 13.90 37.33
CA TYR A 63 -1.03 14.76 37.29
C TYR A 63 -1.27 15.42 38.64
N LYS A 64 -1.83 16.63 38.63
CA LYS A 64 -2.18 17.40 39.86
C LYS A 64 -3.60 17.15 40.35
N ARG A 65 -4.43 16.44 39.57
CA ARG A 65 -5.84 16.18 39.87
C ARG A 65 -6.12 14.70 39.64
N GLY A 66 -6.74 14.04 40.63
CA GLY A 66 -7.02 12.61 40.57
C GLY A 66 -5.83 11.79 41.04
N GLN A 67 -5.57 10.65 40.41
CA GLN A 67 -4.40 9.82 40.71
C GLN A 67 -3.13 10.54 40.27
N ASP A 68 -2.17 10.70 41.17
CA ASP A 68 -0.95 11.49 40.90
C ASP A 68 -0.08 10.88 39.80
N THR A 69 0.00 9.56 39.70
CA THR A 69 0.76 8.83 38.66
C THR A 69 -0.18 7.96 37.83
N GLN A 70 -0.19 8.12 36.51
CA GLN A 70 -1.10 7.38 35.61
C GLN A 70 -0.39 6.91 34.34
N ASN A 71 -0.97 5.88 33.71
CA ASN A 71 -0.66 5.50 32.33
C ASN A 71 -1.22 6.57 31.37
N GLY A 72 -0.38 7.51 30.96
CA GLY A 72 -0.79 8.73 30.25
C GLY A 72 0.25 9.23 29.26
N ILE A 73 0.23 8.71 28.02
CA ILE A 73 1.19 9.07 26.97
C ILE A 73 1.27 10.57 26.67
N ALA A 74 0.15 11.29 26.71
CA ALA A 74 0.15 12.73 26.45
C ALA A 74 0.93 13.52 27.52
N GLN A 75 0.80 13.12 28.79
CA GLN A 75 1.49 13.76 29.90
C GLN A 75 2.95 13.33 29.96
N ALA A 76 3.25 12.04 29.74
CA ALA A 76 4.60 11.52 29.62
C ALA A 76 5.41 12.26 28.53
N LEU A 77 4.84 12.42 27.33
CA LEU A 77 5.48 13.14 26.23
C LEU A 77 5.67 14.63 26.54
N LYS A 78 4.72 15.25 27.23
CA LYS A 78 4.83 16.64 27.66
C LYS A 78 6.00 16.83 28.64
N GLU A 79 6.12 15.95 29.64
CA GLU A 79 7.19 15.97 30.64
C GLU A 79 8.56 15.70 30.02
N MET A 80 8.63 14.84 29.00
CA MET A 80 9.82 14.63 28.18
C MET A 80 10.07 15.75 27.15
N SER A 81 9.43 16.92 27.30
CA SER A 81 9.62 18.11 26.46
C SER A 81 9.24 17.95 24.98
N PHE A 82 8.45 16.93 24.61
CA PHE A 82 7.87 16.81 23.26
C PHE A 82 6.61 17.65 23.06
N GLY A 83 6.22 18.45 24.05
CA GLY A 83 5.09 19.37 24.01
C GLY A 83 3.74 18.69 24.09
N GLU A 84 2.68 19.44 23.79
CA GLU A 84 1.29 18.98 23.94
C GLU A 84 0.59 18.69 22.61
N GLY A 85 -0.56 18.04 22.70
CA GLY A 85 -1.48 17.81 21.59
C GLY A 85 -1.08 16.67 20.65
N LYS A 86 -1.82 16.53 19.55
CA LYS A 86 -1.70 15.42 18.59
C LYS A 86 -0.33 15.28 17.93
N GLN A 87 0.49 16.34 17.98
CA GLN A 87 1.81 16.38 17.34
C GLN A 87 2.95 15.96 18.28
N ALA A 88 2.71 15.81 19.58
CA ALA A 88 3.76 15.42 20.53
C ALA A 88 4.36 14.05 20.18
N ILE A 89 3.49 13.08 19.86
CA ILE A 89 3.93 11.75 19.44
C ILE A 89 4.69 11.77 18.11
N ALA A 90 4.34 12.68 17.20
CA ALA A 90 5.03 12.81 15.91
C ALA A 90 6.44 13.39 16.09
N ARG A 91 6.59 14.41 16.96
CA ARG A 91 7.90 14.97 17.32
C ARG A 91 8.79 13.95 18.02
N TRP A 92 8.22 13.19 18.96
CA TRP A 92 8.93 12.09 19.63
C TRP A 92 9.40 11.03 18.63
N ARG A 93 8.51 10.55 17.75
CA ARG A 93 8.89 9.59 16.69
C ARG A 93 9.98 10.12 15.78
N ALA A 94 9.92 11.41 15.42
CA ALA A 94 10.95 12.04 14.60
C ALA A 94 12.32 12.03 15.31
N ALA A 95 12.36 12.38 16.60
CA ALA A 95 13.58 12.33 17.40
C ALA A 95 14.14 10.90 17.53
N GLU A 96 13.30 9.90 17.75
CA GLU A 96 13.75 8.50 17.80
C GLU A 96 14.26 7.99 16.45
N VAL A 97 13.66 8.44 15.33
CA VAL A 97 14.16 8.15 13.98
C VAL A 97 15.53 8.81 13.75
N GLU A 98 15.75 10.03 14.23
CA GLU A 98 17.07 10.69 14.14
C GLU A 98 18.16 9.91 14.87
N VAL A 99 17.87 9.40 16.07
CA VAL A 99 18.80 8.56 16.83
C VAL A 99 19.08 7.25 16.10
N LEU A 100 18.03 6.56 15.63
CA LEU A 100 18.20 5.32 14.87
C LEU A 100 19.03 5.55 13.60
N ASN A 101 18.78 6.64 12.87
CA ASN A 101 19.53 6.99 11.67
C ASN A 101 21.00 7.27 11.98
N LYS A 102 21.30 7.92 13.11
CA LYS A 102 22.67 8.14 13.55
C LYS A 102 23.39 6.82 13.80
N ASN A 103 22.78 5.90 14.54
CA ASN A 103 23.35 4.57 14.78
C ASN A 103 23.58 3.83 13.46
N CYS A 104 22.58 3.82 12.57
CA CYS A 104 22.73 3.23 11.23
C CYS A 104 23.95 3.78 10.48
N LEU A 105 24.15 5.10 10.48
CA LEU A 105 25.28 5.74 9.80
C LEU A 105 26.63 5.35 10.41
N GLU A 106 26.71 5.20 11.74
CA GLU A 106 27.93 4.75 12.44
C GLU A 106 28.28 3.29 12.08
N HIS A 107 27.26 2.46 11.81
CA HIS A 107 27.40 1.09 11.29
C HIS A 107 27.56 1.02 9.76
N GLY A 108 27.62 2.15 9.05
CA GLY A 108 27.75 2.18 7.59
C GLY A 108 26.46 1.90 6.81
N ILE A 109 25.33 1.75 7.50
CA ILE A 109 24.00 1.60 6.90
C ILE A 109 23.48 2.97 6.49
N LYS A 110 23.16 3.16 5.21
CA LYS A 110 22.55 4.39 4.71
C LYS A 110 21.04 4.36 4.90
N PRO A 111 20.45 5.27 5.70
CA PRO A 111 19.01 5.33 5.86
C PRO A 111 18.30 5.57 4.53
N LEU A 112 17.24 4.81 4.26
CA LEU A 112 16.35 5.09 3.15
C LEU A 112 15.58 6.39 3.41
N ALA A 113 15.28 7.13 2.34
CA ALA A 113 14.43 8.31 2.46
C ALA A 113 13.07 7.93 3.05
N PRO A 114 12.49 8.76 3.94
CA PRO A 114 11.20 8.45 4.56
C PRO A 114 10.12 8.34 3.48
N GLU A 115 9.61 7.14 3.25
CA GLU A 115 8.42 6.92 2.42
C GLU A 115 7.19 7.50 3.13
N LYS A 116 6.22 8.00 2.36
CA LYS A 116 4.94 8.46 2.94
C LYS A 116 4.33 7.33 3.77
N ALA A 117 4.04 7.59 5.04
CA ALA A 117 3.43 6.63 5.95
C ALA A 117 2.19 6.00 5.29
N ARG A 118 2.24 4.68 5.09
CA ARG A 118 1.24 3.90 4.33
C ARG A 118 -0.09 3.66 5.07
N GLY A 119 -0.31 4.34 6.21
CA GLY A 119 -1.36 4.00 7.16
C GLY A 119 -1.01 2.75 7.98
N THR A 120 -1.87 2.36 8.91
CA THR A 120 -1.76 1.09 9.64
C THR A 120 -2.43 0.01 8.81
N LEU A 121 -1.67 -0.98 8.36
CA LEU A 121 -2.16 -2.18 7.69
C LEU A 121 -1.85 -3.38 8.58
N GLU A 122 -2.76 -4.34 8.65
CA GLU A 122 -2.46 -5.64 9.25
C GLU A 122 -1.44 -6.40 8.38
N VAL A 123 -0.65 -7.28 9.00
CA VAL A 123 0.46 -7.99 8.32
C VAL A 123 -0.03 -8.77 7.09
N GLU A 124 -1.18 -9.44 7.19
CA GLU A 124 -1.73 -10.21 6.07
C GLU A 124 -2.23 -9.32 4.93
N GLU A 125 -2.85 -8.17 5.25
CA GLU A 125 -3.28 -7.19 4.26
C GLU A 125 -2.07 -6.62 3.51
N TYR A 126 -0.96 -6.38 4.21
CA TYR A 126 0.30 -5.95 3.60
C TYR A 126 0.85 -7.01 2.63
N LYS A 127 0.90 -8.28 3.04
CA LYS A 127 1.39 -9.39 2.20
C LYS A 127 0.55 -9.54 0.92
N GLU A 128 -0.76 -9.33 1.01
CA GLU A 128 -1.65 -9.42 -0.15
C GLU A 128 -1.48 -8.24 -1.11
N GLN A 129 -1.40 -7.02 -0.59
CA GLN A 129 -1.10 -5.83 -1.41
C GLN A 129 0.26 -5.93 -2.10
N ARG A 130 1.27 -6.50 -1.41
CA ARG A 130 2.60 -6.71 -1.99
C ARG A 130 2.57 -7.73 -3.13
N ARG A 131 1.89 -8.87 -2.95
CA ARG A 131 1.69 -9.87 -4.00
C ARG A 131 1.01 -9.27 -5.25
N GLN A 132 -0.04 -8.49 -5.06
CA GLN A 132 -0.72 -7.81 -6.18
C GLN A 132 0.19 -6.80 -6.89
N ALA A 133 1.01 -6.05 -6.14
CA ALA A 133 1.94 -5.10 -6.70
C ALA A 133 3.05 -5.78 -7.51
N ASP A 134 3.56 -6.91 -7.02
CA ASP A 134 4.62 -7.67 -7.70
C ASP A 134 4.07 -8.34 -8.98
N GLU A 135 2.86 -8.90 -8.95
CA GLU A 135 2.16 -9.42 -10.13
C GLU A 135 1.93 -8.33 -11.19
N LEU A 136 1.48 -7.15 -10.77
CA LEU A 136 1.34 -5.98 -11.65
C LEU A 136 2.68 -5.54 -12.24
N ALA A 137 3.77 -5.60 -11.48
CA ALA A 137 5.10 -5.23 -11.98
C ALA A 137 5.58 -6.21 -13.05
N GLU A 138 5.36 -7.51 -12.86
CA GLU A 138 5.68 -8.56 -13.82
C GLU A 138 4.88 -8.41 -15.12
N GLN A 139 3.57 -8.21 -15.01
CA GLN A 139 2.70 -7.95 -16.17
C GLN A 139 3.16 -6.69 -16.94
N ASN A 140 3.51 -5.62 -16.23
CA ASN A 140 4.02 -4.40 -16.87
C ASN A 140 5.36 -4.62 -17.59
N ALA A 141 6.26 -5.43 -17.02
CA ALA A 141 7.52 -5.77 -17.66
C ALA A 141 7.29 -6.57 -18.95
N GLN A 142 6.38 -7.53 -18.92
CA GLN A 142 6.02 -8.34 -20.09
C GLN A 142 5.39 -7.49 -21.21
N VAL A 143 4.42 -6.64 -20.88
CA VAL A 143 3.81 -5.71 -21.84
C VAL A 143 4.84 -4.76 -22.45
N LYS A 144 5.81 -4.28 -21.64
CA LYS A 144 6.87 -3.39 -22.13
C LYS A 144 7.80 -4.10 -23.10
N ALA A 145 8.13 -5.37 -22.86
CA ALA A 145 8.92 -6.19 -23.78
C ALA A 145 8.18 -6.40 -25.11
N GLU A 146 6.91 -6.80 -25.07
CA GLU A 146 6.09 -6.97 -26.28
C GLU A 146 5.95 -5.67 -27.10
N LEU A 147 5.79 -4.53 -26.42
CA LEU A 147 5.73 -3.23 -27.08
C LEU A 147 7.06 -2.89 -27.77
N GLY A 148 8.20 -3.27 -27.18
CA GLY A 148 9.52 -3.14 -27.79
C GLY A 148 9.63 -3.93 -29.08
N GLU A 149 9.24 -5.21 -29.06
CA GLU A 149 9.27 -6.09 -30.24
C GLU A 149 8.36 -5.59 -31.36
N LYS A 150 7.13 -5.16 -31.02
CA LYS A 150 6.18 -4.57 -31.98
C LYS A 150 6.73 -3.30 -32.63
N ARG A 151 7.48 -2.48 -31.87
CA ARG A 151 8.08 -1.23 -32.37
C ARG A 151 9.23 -1.49 -33.35
N GLU A 152 10.05 -2.50 -33.10
CA GLU A 152 11.11 -2.91 -34.02
C GLU A 152 10.54 -3.55 -35.31
N MET A 153 9.50 -4.38 -35.20
CA MET A 153 8.78 -4.87 -36.39
C MET A 153 8.21 -3.72 -37.24
N LEU A 154 7.67 -2.68 -36.60
CA LEU A 154 7.14 -1.49 -37.29
C LEU A 154 8.22 -0.70 -38.05
N LYS A 155 9.45 -0.61 -37.53
CA LYS A 155 10.58 0.00 -38.26
C LYS A 155 10.96 -0.81 -39.49
N ALA A 156 11.09 -2.13 -39.33
CA ALA A 156 11.43 -3.02 -40.45
C ALA A 156 10.38 -2.97 -41.57
N VAL A 157 9.09 -2.82 -41.23
CA VAL A 157 8.02 -2.61 -42.22
C VAL A 157 8.18 -1.28 -42.94
N LYS A 158 8.50 -0.18 -42.24
CA LYS A 158 8.72 1.14 -42.85
C LYS A 158 9.89 1.15 -43.84
N GLU A 159 10.99 0.47 -43.52
CA GLU A 159 12.15 0.34 -44.42
C GLU A 159 11.81 -0.44 -45.69
N LYS A 160 11.00 -1.50 -45.59
CA LYS A 160 10.53 -2.25 -46.77
C LYS A 160 9.64 -1.39 -47.68
N THR A 161 8.77 -0.55 -47.11
CA THR A 161 7.96 0.38 -47.92
C THR A 161 8.80 1.45 -48.64
N ALA A 162 9.92 1.91 -48.06
CA ALA A 162 10.81 2.85 -48.74
C ALA A 162 11.48 2.23 -49.98
N LYS A 163 11.91 0.96 -49.89
CA LYS A 163 12.51 0.24 -51.03
C LYS A 163 11.52 -0.04 -52.17
N LEU A 164 10.23 -0.17 -51.86
CA LEU A 164 9.18 -0.30 -52.89
C LEU A 164 9.01 0.98 -53.72
N ALA A 165 9.15 2.16 -53.13
CA ALA A 165 9.08 3.43 -53.84
C ALA A 165 10.27 3.65 -54.80
N GLU A 166 11.42 3.05 -54.49
CA GLU A 166 12.63 3.11 -55.32
C GLU A 166 12.48 2.28 -56.62
N ILE A 167 11.75 1.16 -56.56
CA ILE A 167 11.42 0.32 -57.73
C ILE A 167 10.51 1.06 -58.72
N ASP A 168 9.55 1.86 -58.24
CA ASP A 168 8.65 2.66 -59.09
C ASP A 168 9.40 3.75 -59.90
N SER A 169 10.64 4.06 -59.53
CA SER A 169 11.48 5.07 -60.21
C SER A 169 12.38 4.50 -61.31
N ILE A 170 12.32 3.19 -61.59
CA ILE A 170 13.15 2.55 -62.62
C ILE A 170 12.70 3.02 -64.01
N GLU A 171 13.59 3.72 -64.73
CA GLU A 171 13.36 4.14 -66.11
C GLU A 171 13.40 2.95 -67.07
N THR A 172 12.38 2.86 -67.94
CA THR A 172 12.29 1.81 -68.97
C THR A 172 12.54 2.40 -70.36
N GLY A 173 13.48 1.82 -71.10
CA GLY A 173 13.82 2.25 -72.46
C GLY A 173 13.06 1.45 -73.52
N LYS A 174 12.71 2.07 -74.66
CA LYS A 174 12.22 1.38 -75.86
C LYS A 174 13.32 1.28 -76.90
N THR A 175 13.54 0.08 -77.45
CA THR A 175 14.48 -0.10 -78.57
C THR A 175 13.87 0.37 -79.88
N VAL A 176 14.65 1.09 -80.69
CA VAL A 176 14.25 1.70 -81.98
C VAL A 176 13.93 0.68 -83.08
N PHE A 177 14.23 -0.61 -82.90
CA PHE A 177 13.83 -1.69 -83.80
C PHE A 177 13.05 -2.75 -83.03
N GLY A 178 11.74 -2.81 -83.29
CA GLY A 178 10.87 -3.91 -82.87
C GLY A 178 10.47 -3.91 -81.40
N GLY A 179 9.63 -2.96 -80.97
CA GLY A 179 8.61 -3.09 -79.91
C GLY A 179 9.00 -3.56 -78.50
N LYS A 180 10.26 -3.93 -78.23
CA LYS A 180 10.72 -4.48 -76.95
C LYS A 180 11.14 -3.36 -76.00
N VAL A 181 10.75 -3.52 -74.74
CA VAL A 181 11.17 -2.68 -73.62
C VAL A 181 12.42 -3.29 -73.01
N THR A 182 13.45 -2.49 -72.79
CA THR A 182 14.72 -2.90 -72.20
C THR A 182 14.89 -2.26 -70.83
N VAL A 183 15.38 -3.05 -69.88
CA VAL A 183 15.80 -2.61 -68.55
C VAL A 183 17.26 -3.06 -68.36
N SER A 184 18.04 -2.40 -67.50
CA SER A 184 19.44 -2.78 -67.27
C SER A 184 19.51 -4.19 -66.66
N GLN A 185 20.62 -4.90 -66.89
CA GLN A 185 20.79 -6.25 -66.34
C GLN A 185 20.78 -6.25 -64.81
N GLU A 186 21.32 -5.19 -64.19
CA GLU A 186 21.29 -5.00 -62.74
C GLU A 186 19.87 -4.75 -62.23
N ASP A 187 19.08 -3.91 -62.92
CA ASP A 187 17.67 -3.65 -62.56
C ASP A 187 16.82 -4.90 -62.73
N TRP A 188 17.04 -5.69 -63.78
CA TRP A 188 16.33 -6.95 -64.00
C TRP A 188 16.63 -7.97 -62.89
N GLN A 189 17.89 -8.09 -62.49
CA GLN A 189 18.30 -8.99 -61.42
C GLN A 189 17.73 -8.52 -60.06
N ASN A 190 17.79 -7.21 -59.78
CA ASN A 190 17.21 -6.60 -58.60
C ASN A 190 15.68 -6.83 -58.54
N ILE A 191 14.94 -6.58 -59.62
CA ILE A 191 13.50 -6.81 -59.71
C ILE A 191 13.17 -8.29 -59.49
N THR A 192 13.95 -9.21 -60.07
CA THR A 192 13.71 -10.65 -59.93
C THR A 192 13.94 -11.14 -58.50
N ASP A 193 15.00 -10.66 -57.84
CA ASP A 193 15.29 -11.01 -56.45
C ASP A 193 14.33 -10.34 -55.47
N LEU A 194 13.87 -9.13 -55.77
CA LEU A 194 12.80 -8.44 -55.03
C LEU A 194 11.46 -9.17 -55.19
N ALA A 195 11.10 -9.62 -56.39
CA ALA A 195 9.88 -10.39 -56.63
C ALA A 195 9.88 -11.72 -55.85
N LYS A 196 11.01 -12.45 -55.84
CA LYS A 196 11.16 -13.67 -55.03
C LYS A 196 11.04 -13.38 -53.53
N LYS A 197 11.68 -12.31 -53.03
CA LYS A 197 11.57 -11.87 -51.64
C LYS A 197 10.16 -11.42 -51.29
N GLU A 198 9.44 -10.80 -52.20
CA GLU A 198 8.09 -10.29 -51.96
C GLU A 198 7.03 -11.40 -51.94
N VAL A 199 7.19 -12.45 -52.76
CA VAL A 199 6.35 -13.65 -52.66
C VAL A 199 6.55 -14.35 -51.31
N ALA A 200 7.80 -14.44 -50.82
CA ALA A 200 8.09 -14.96 -49.48
C ALA A 200 7.53 -14.05 -48.38
N SER A 201 7.70 -12.73 -48.53
CA SER A 201 7.18 -11.69 -47.64
C SER A 201 5.65 -11.72 -47.57
N GLN A 202 4.94 -11.89 -48.68
CA GLN A 202 3.48 -12.02 -48.71
C GLN A 202 2.99 -13.26 -47.94
N LYS A 203 3.66 -14.41 -48.10
CA LYS A 203 3.32 -15.62 -47.35
C LYS A 203 3.51 -15.40 -45.85
N GLN A 204 4.63 -14.77 -45.45
CA GLN A 204 4.90 -14.45 -44.05
C GLN A 204 3.95 -13.38 -43.49
N THR A 205 3.60 -12.38 -44.30
CA THR A 205 2.64 -11.31 -43.93
C THR A 205 1.24 -11.88 -43.76
N LYS A 206 0.81 -12.83 -44.60
CA LYS A 206 -0.46 -13.54 -44.42
C LYS A 206 -0.48 -14.34 -43.12
N LYS A 207 0.63 -15.00 -42.76
CA LYS A 207 0.78 -15.72 -41.49
C LYS A 207 0.72 -14.76 -40.29
N LEU A 208 1.54 -13.71 -40.29
CA LEU A 208 1.56 -12.68 -39.24
C LEU A 208 0.22 -11.95 -39.11
N ARG A 209 -0.50 -11.71 -40.21
CA ARG A 209 -1.87 -11.12 -40.15
C ARG A 209 -2.84 -12.03 -39.43
N LYS A 210 -2.80 -13.35 -39.68
CA LYS A 210 -3.65 -14.33 -38.97
C LYS A 210 -3.34 -14.35 -37.48
N GLU A 211 -2.06 -14.44 -37.12
CA GLU A 211 -1.61 -14.43 -35.71
C GLU A 211 -2.02 -13.11 -35.01
N ARG A 212 -1.91 -11.98 -35.71
CA ARG A 212 -2.35 -10.67 -35.21
C ARG A 212 -3.87 -10.59 -35.05
N ASP A 213 -4.64 -11.19 -35.96
CA ASP A 213 -6.11 -11.24 -35.87
C ASP A 213 -6.60 -12.17 -34.75
N GLU A 214 -5.86 -13.23 -34.45
CA GLU A 214 -6.09 -14.13 -33.31
C GLU A 214 -5.75 -13.44 -31.99
N ALA A 215 -4.56 -12.83 -31.87
CA ALA A 215 -4.16 -12.09 -30.67
C ALA A 215 -5.10 -10.89 -30.38
N VAL A 216 -5.61 -10.22 -31.43
CA VAL A 216 -6.63 -9.17 -31.27
C VAL A 216 -7.93 -9.73 -30.70
N ARG A 217 -8.38 -10.89 -31.17
CA ARG A 217 -9.56 -11.58 -30.62
C ARG A 217 -9.38 -11.94 -29.15
N GLU A 218 -8.26 -12.58 -28.80
CA GLU A 218 -7.97 -12.96 -27.41
C GLU A 218 -7.90 -11.74 -26.48
N ARG A 219 -7.25 -10.67 -26.93
CA ARG A 219 -7.21 -9.40 -26.18
C ARG A 219 -8.61 -8.83 -25.96
N ASP A 220 -9.46 -8.85 -26.98
CA ASP A 220 -10.82 -8.31 -26.88
C ASP A 220 -11.69 -9.17 -25.94
N GLU A 221 -11.51 -10.50 -25.95
CA GLU A 221 -12.14 -11.41 -24.99
C GLU A 221 -11.66 -11.16 -23.54
N LEU A 222 -10.35 -11.02 -23.32
CA LEU A 222 -9.80 -10.71 -22.00
C LEU A 222 -10.28 -9.35 -21.50
N LYS A 223 -10.35 -8.34 -22.38
CA LYS A 223 -10.89 -7.02 -22.04
C LYS A 223 -12.36 -7.09 -21.66
N ALA A 224 -13.16 -7.94 -22.32
CA ALA A 224 -14.55 -8.17 -21.96
C ALA A 224 -14.69 -8.89 -20.60
N LYS A 225 -13.84 -9.89 -20.33
CA LYS A 225 -13.80 -10.56 -19.02
C LYS A 225 -13.38 -9.59 -17.90
N LEU A 226 -12.38 -8.75 -18.15
CA LEU A 226 -11.93 -7.74 -17.19
C LEU A 226 -13.02 -6.71 -16.89
N SER A 227 -13.73 -6.24 -17.92
CA SER A 227 -14.83 -5.29 -17.71
C SER A 227 -15.97 -5.94 -16.91
N ALA A 228 -16.31 -7.22 -17.18
CA ALA A 228 -17.27 -7.98 -16.41
C ALA A 228 -16.86 -8.09 -14.92
N VAL A 229 -15.66 -8.58 -14.64
CA VAL A 229 -15.12 -8.71 -13.27
C VAL A 229 -15.08 -7.35 -12.56
N SER A 230 -14.66 -6.28 -13.25
CA SER A 230 -14.62 -4.94 -12.65
C SER A 230 -16.01 -4.43 -12.27
N SER A 231 -17.03 -4.77 -13.06
CA SER A 231 -18.42 -4.39 -12.80
C SER A 231 -19.01 -5.21 -11.64
N GLU A 232 -18.70 -6.51 -11.57
CA GLU A 232 -19.03 -7.35 -10.41
C GLU A 232 -18.35 -6.83 -9.14
N LEU A 233 -17.06 -6.47 -9.20
CA LEU A 233 -16.36 -5.93 -8.04
C LEU A 233 -16.97 -4.59 -7.58
N ALA A 234 -17.41 -3.75 -8.52
CA ALA A 234 -18.13 -2.52 -8.20
C ALA A 234 -19.51 -2.78 -7.57
N THR A 235 -20.24 -3.82 -8.01
CA THR A 235 -21.51 -4.20 -7.38
C THR A 235 -21.28 -4.82 -6.00
N TYR A 236 -20.22 -5.63 -5.82
CA TYR A 236 -19.80 -6.13 -4.50
C TYR A 236 -19.44 -5.01 -3.54
N LYS A 237 -18.62 -4.04 -3.96
CA LYS A 237 -18.28 -2.86 -3.13
C LYS A 237 -19.51 -2.05 -2.75
N LYS A 238 -20.41 -1.79 -3.70
CA LYS A 238 -21.69 -1.12 -3.41
C LYS A 238 -22.56 -1.95 -2.47
N ALA A 239 -22.60 -3.27 -2.65
CA ALA A 239 -23.35 -4.18 -1.78
C ALA A 239 -22.71 -4.27 -0.39
N GLU A 240 -21.40 -4.15 -0.25
CA GLU A 240 -20.68 -4.08 1.03
C GLU A 240 -20.95 -2.74 1.73
N GLU A 241 -20.88 -1.62 1.00
CA GLU A 241 -21.26 -0.29 1.46
C GLU A 241 -22.74 -0.24 1.91
N GLN A 242 -23.65 -0.86 1.14
CA GLN A 242 -25.08 -0.92 1.45
C GLN A 242 -25.42 -1.94 2.55
N LYS A 243 -24.72 -3.08 2.62
CA LYS A 243 -24.85 -4.06 3.72
C LYS A 243 -24.39 -3.49 5.05
N GLY A 244 -23.70 -2.33 5.06
CA GLY A 244 -23.54 -1.52 6.25
C GLY A 244 -22.95 -2.31 7.40
N LEU A 245 -21.91 -3.11 7.14
CA LEU A 245 -21.09 -3.64 8.22
C LEU A 245 -20.62 -2.45 9.04
N PHE A 246 -21.09 -2.41 10.30
CA PHE A 246 -20.80 -1.43 11.35
C PHE A 246 -19.66 -0.48 10.99
N THR A 247 -19.99 0.64 10.34
CA THR A 247 -18.96 1.62 9.98
C THR A 247 -18.21 2.04 11.23
N ARG A 248 -16.90 2.28 11.12
CA ARG A 248 -16.06 2.72 12.25
C ARG A 248 -16.65 3.92 12.99
N GLU A 249 -17.45 4.74 12.31
CA GLU A 249 -18.23 5.81 12.91
C GLU A 249 -19.42 5.34 13.75
N LYS A 250 -20.21 4.35 13.29
CA LYS A 250 -21.29 3.73 14.08
C LYS A 250 -20.70 3.03 15.31
N LEU A 251 -19.59 2.31 15.16
CA LEU A 251 -18.87 1.70 16.30
C LEU A 251 -18.38 2.76 17.30
N LYS A 252 -17.82 3.88 16.81
CA LYS A 252 -17.40 4.99 17.69
C LYS A 252 -18.57 5.66 18.40
N LYS A 253 -19.72 5.83 17.72
CA LYS A 253 -20.93 6.39 18.33
C LYS A 253 -21.49 5.44 19.40
N GLU A 254 -21.53 4.15 19.11
CA GLU A 254 -21.99 3.13 20.05
C GLU A 254 -21.07 2.97 21.26
N ALA A 255 -19.75 2.93 21.03
CA ALA A 255 -18.76 2.91 22.10
C ALA A 255 -18.85 4.15 23.01
N LYS A 256 -19.11 5.33 22.44
CA LYS A 256 -19.38 6.55 23.23
C LYS A 256 -20.66 6.44 24.05
N ARG A 257 -21.73 5.85 23.50
CA ARG A 257 -23.00 5.63 24.22
C ARG A 257 -22.78 4.70 25.42
N ILE A 258 -22.12 3.56 25.20
CA ILE A 258 -21.80 2.57 26.23
C ILE A 258 -20.94 3.22 27.32
N SER A 259 -19.88 3.95 26.95
CA SER A 259 -19.03 4.65 27.93
C SER A 259 -19.81 5.67 28.78
N ARG A 260 -20.78 6.37 28.19
CA ARG A 260 -21.62 7.33 28.92
C ARG A 260 -22.59 6.62 29.87
N GLU A 261 -23.16 5.51 29.45
CA GLU A 261 -24.10 4.70 30.24
C GLU A 261 -23.39 4.05 31.44
N ASP A 262 -22.14 3.61 31.26
CA ASP A 262 -21.29 3.11 32.33
C ASP A 262 -20.94 4.20 33.35
N GLU A 263 -20.63 5.40 32.89
CA GLU A 263 -20.35 6.55 33.76
C GLU A 263 -21.58 6.91 34.61
N LEU A 264 -22.75 7.05 33.97
CA LEU A 264 -24.02 7.30 34.67
C LEU A 264 -24.36 6.18 35.66
N SER A 265 -24.09 4.92 35.31
CA SER A 265 -24.31 3.78 36.19
C SER A 265 -23.39 3.82 37.42
N ARG A 266 -22.13 4.24 37.26
CA ARG A 266 -21.18 4.42 38.37
C ARG A 266 -21.60 5.57 39.28
N GLU A 267 -22.00 6.70 38.70
CA GLU A 267 -22.52 7.85 39.46
C GLU A 267 -23.78 7.47 40.24
N LEU A 268 -24.72 6.75 39.61
CA LEU A 268 -25.93 6.27 40.26
C LEU A 268 -25.60 5.32 41.43
N ARG A 269 -24.62 4.43 41.28
CA ARG A 269 -24.16 3.56 42.38
C ARG A 269 -23.59 4.38 43.54
N LYS A 270 -22.77 5.39 43.26
CA LYS A 270 -22.21 6.29 44.29
C LYS A 270 -23.31 7.08 45.01
N ALA A 271 -24.25 7.64 44.25
CA ALA A 271 -25.38 8.38 44.81
C ALA A 271 -26.25 7.47 45.70
N LYS A 272 -26.55 6.25 45.26
CA LYS A 272 -27.28 5.26 46.08
C LYS A 272 -26.53 4.89 47.36
N ALA A 273 -25.22 4.68 47.27
CA ALA A 273 -24.38 4.38 48.44
C ALA A 273 -24.37 5.55 49.43
N PHE A 274 -24.26 6.79 48.96
CA PHE A 274 -24.33 7.99 49.80
C PHE A 274 -25.69 8.14 50.49
N ILE A 275 -26.78 8.01 49.73
CA ILE A 275 -28.16 8.05 50.27
C ILE A 275 -28.34 6.98 51.36
N SER A 276 -27.79 5.79 51.16
CA SER A 276 -27.81 4.71 52.15
C SER A 276 -26.99 5.03 53.39
N ALA A 277 -25.78 5.60 53.22
CA ALA A 277 -24.95 6.04 54.34
C ALA A 277 -25.61 7.14 55.18
N CYS A 278 -26.44 7.99 54.57
CA CYS A 278 -27.24 9.00 55.26
C CYS A 278 -28.54 8.44 55.89
N GLY A 279 -28.84 7.14 55.76
CA GLY A 279 -30.07 6.53 56.28
C GLY A 279 -31.34 6.85 55.49
N LEU A 280 -31.22 7.50 54.33
CA LEU A 280 -32.35 8.02 53.53
C LEU A 280 -32.84 7.03 52.45
N SER A 281 -32.45 5.75 52.53
CA SER A 281 -32.79 4.76 51.50
C SER A 281 -34.29 4.55 51.32
N SER A 282 -35.07 4.51 52.41
CA SER A 282 -36.52 4.34 52.37
C SER A 282 -37.21 5.55 51.73
N ASP A 283 -36.80 6.76 52.11
CA ASP A 283 -37.34 8.02 51.58
C ASP A 283 -37.04 8.15 50.08
N PHE A 284 -35.84 7.77 49.65
CA PHE A 284 -35.47 7.78 48.24
C PHE A 284 -36.28 6.78 47.40
N GLN A 285 -36.57 5.58 47.94
CA GLN A 285 -37.43 4.61 47.26
C GLN A 285 -38.88 5.11 47.13
N GLN A 286 -39.41 5.73 48.18
CA GLN A 286 -40.76 6.28 48.18
C GLN A 286 -40.87 7.49 47.22
N TYR A 287 -39.86 8.36 47.19
CA TYR A 287 -39.75 9.44 46.21
C TYR A 287 -39.72 8.91 44.77
N LYS A 288 -38.90 7.89 44.50
CA LYS A 288 -38.80 7.28 43.17
C LYS A 288 -40.14 6.66 42.73
N TYR A 289 -40.82 5.93 43.61
CA TYR A 289 -42.15 5.38 43.35
C TYR A 289 -43.15 6.49 43.02
N ASN A 290 -43.27 7.51 43.87
CA ASN A 290 -44.19 8.64 43.67
C ASN A 290 -43.92 9.42 42.38
N SER A 291 -42.64 9.56 41.97
CA SER A 291 -42.28 10.22 40.72
C SER A 291 -42.68 9.41 39.47
N THR A 292 -42.68 8.08 39.57
CA THR A 292 -43.06 7.17 38.47
C THR A 292 -44.59 7.14 38.34
N THR A 293 -45.31 7.06 39.46
CA THR A 293 -46.78 7.10 39.49
C THR A 293 -47.33 8.44 39.00
N ARG A 294 -46.70 9.58 39.34
CA ARG A 294 -47.09 10.89 38.82
C ARG A 294 -46.87 11.03 37.30
N LYS A 295 -45.85 10.37 36.74
CA LYS A 295 -45.62 10.36 35.28
C LYS A 295 -46.71 9.59 34.54
N ASN A 296 -47.16 8.45 35.07
CA ASN A 296 -48.18 7.61 34.44
C ASN A 296 -49.63 8.13 34.59
N VAL A 297 -49.86 9.19 35.38
CA VAL A 297 -51.19 9.83 35.56
C VAL A 297 -51.33 11.09 34.69
N LEU A 298 -50.24 11.55 34.07
CA LEU A 298 -50.19 12.75 33.22
C LEU A 298 -49.97 12.44 31.72
N GLU A 299 -50.01 11.17 31.34
CA GLU A 299 -50.20 10.68 29.97
C GLU A 299 -51.62 10.11 29.82
#